data_AF-A0A1I7TVA5-F1
#
_entry.id   AF-A0A1I7TVA5-F1
#
_cell.length_a   1.000
_cell.length_b   1.000
_cell.length_c   1.000
_cell.angle_alpha   90.00
_cell.angle_beta   90.00
_cell.angle_gamma   90.00
#
_symmetry.space_group_name_H-M   'P 1'
#
loop_
_entity.id
_entity.type
_entity.pdbx_description
1 polymer ?
#
loop_
_entity_poly.entity_id
_entity_poly.type
_entity_poly.pdbx_seq_one_letter_code
_entity_poly.pdbx_strand_id
1 'polypeptide(L)'
;MPLKTSATVRLQSNHYTTFTDFYEKIIDKEELKVGTTLTVSYIGSHIEMKRFISFLERQENLRETIWNGRLSFTIDLASGDEKELVVTWNVSGTVFETKRHITLMVLPKGSSKDREH
;
A
#
# COMPACT_ATOMS: atom_id res chain seq x y z
N MET A 1 26.89 1.99 -8.01
CA MET A 1 25.49 2.46 -8.11
C MET A 1 24.60 1.37 -7.53
N PRO A 2 23.80 1.63 -6.49
CA PRO A 2 22.92 0.58 -5.95
C PRO A 2 21.82 0.30 -6.98
N LEU A 3 21.59 -0.98 -7.27
CA LEU A 3 20.55 -1.46 -8.17
C LEU A 3 19.18 -0.97 -7.67
N LYS A 4 18.51 -0.12 -8.47
CA LYS A 4 17.08 0.17 -8.30
C LYS A 4 16.29 -1.09 -8.68
N THR A 5 16.21 -2.06 -7.78
CA THR A 5 15.29 -3.20 -7.92
C THR A 5 13.90 -2.81 -7.43
N SER A 6 13.25 -1.88 -8.13
CA SER A 6 11.81 -1.71 -8.02
C SER A 6 11.16 -2.77 -8.91
N ALA A 7 10.80 -3.91 -8.34
CA ALA A 7 10.02 -4.93 -9.05
C ALA A 7 8.54 -4.53 -8.98
N THR A 8 8.03 -3.88 -10.02
CA THR A 8 6.58 -3.62 -10.15
C THR A 8 5.89 -4.93 -10.51
N VAL A 9 5.39 -5.65 -9.52
CA VAL A 9 4.54 -6.83 -9.77
C VAL A 9 3.13 -6.32 -10.05
N ARG A 10 2.72 -6.35 -11.32
CA ARG A 10 1.33 -6.07 -11.73
C ARG A 10 0.53 -7.36 -11.64
N LEU A 11 -0.17 -7.56 -10.52
CA LEU A 11 -1.04 -8.71 -10.33
C LEU A 11 -2.41 -8.39 -10.96
N GLN A 12 -2.78 -9.11 -12.02
CA GLN A 12 -4.17 -9.10 -12.49
C GLN A 12 -5.03 -9.81 -11.43
N SER A 13 -6.21 -9.24 -11.15
CA SER A 13 -7.04 -9.50 -9.95
C SER A 13 -7.61 -10.92 -9.81
N ASN A 14 -7.15 -11.89 -10.61
CA ASN A 14 -7.68 -13.25 -10.56
C ASN A 14 -7.26 -14.04 -9.30
N HIS A 15 -6.35 -13.49 -8.48
CA HIS A 15 -5.83 -14.13 -7.26
C HIS A 15 -6.23 -13.44 -5.94
N TYR A 16 -6.90 -12.29 -5.99
CA TYR A 16 -7.27 -11.49 -4.82
C TYR A 16 -8.71 -11.00 -4.96
N THR A 17 -9.56 -11.37 -4.01
CA THR A 17 -11.00 -11.07 -4.02
C THR A 17 -11.28 -9.63 -3.56
N THR A 18 -10.43 -9.08 -2.69
CA THR A 18 -10.54 -7.72 -2.14
C THR A 18 -9.17 -7.03 -2.04
N PHE A 19 -9.15 -5.72 -1.78
CA PHE A 19 -7.90 -5.02 -1.42
C PHE A 19 -7.35 -5.46 -0.07
N THR A 20 -8.22 -5.85 0.87
CA THR A 20 -7.83 -6.40 2.17
C THR A 20 -7.10 -7.72 2.00
N ASP A 21 -7.63 -8.65 1.20
CA ASP A 21 -6.98 -9.93 0.90
C ASP A 21 -5.59 -9.72 0.27
N PHE A 22 -5.46 -8.70 -0.57
CA PHE A 22 -4.17 -8.32 -1.16
C PHE A 22 -3.20 -7.85 -0.09
N TYR A 23 -3.62 -6.98 0.82
CA TYR A 23 -2.79 -6.52 1.92
C TYR A 23 -2.35 -7.67 2.84
N GLU A 24 -3.29 -8.49 3.32
CA GLU A 24 -3.02 -9.59 4.25
C GLU A 24 -2.03 -10.60 3.65
N LYS A 25 -2.27 -11.07 2.42
CA LYS A 25 -1.35 -11.98 1.72
C LYS A 25 0.04 -11.41 1.45
N ILE A 26 0.21 -10.09 1.49
CA ILE A 26 1.51 -9.44 1.33
C ILE A 26 2.20 -9.30 2.68
N ILE A 27 1.47 -8.91 3.73
CA ILE A 27 1.98 -8.82 5.10
C ILE A 27 2.40 -10.20 5.63
N ASP A 28 1.65 -11.26 5.30
CA ASP A 28 1.96 -12.64 5.69
C ASP A 28 3.26 -13.17 5.05
N LYS A 29 3.83 -12.48 4.06
CA LYS A 29 5.12 -12.86 3.49
C LYS A 29 6.24 -12.38 4.40
N GLU A 30 6.81 -13.32 5.14
CA GLU A 30 7.90 -13.10 6.11
C GLU A 30 9.15 -12.36 5.53
N GLU A 31 9.34 -12.32 4.20
CA GLU A 31 10.52 -11.71 3.57
C GLU A 31 10.23 -10.46 2.69
N LEU A 32 9.44 -9.51 3.19
CA LEU A 32 9.31 -8.21 2.52
C LEU A 32 10.62 -7.42 2.60
N LYS A 33 11.29 -7.27 1.45
CA LYS A 33 12.54 -6.48 1.32
C LYS A 33 12.24 -5.01 1.14
N VAL A 34 13.08 -4.15 1.72
CA VAL A 34 13.08 -2.71 1.44
C VAL A 34 13.21 -2.49 -0.08
N GLY A 35 12.41 -1.57 -0.61
CA GLY A 35 12.31 -1.27 -2.04
C GLY A 35 11.24 -2.09 -2.77
N THR A 36 10.64 -3.09 -2.12
CA THR A 36 9.51 -3.82 -2.67
C THR A 36 8.34 -2.87 -2.87
N THR A 37 7.81 -2.82 -4.09
CA THR A 37 6.65 -2.00 -4.46
C THR A 37 5.64 -2.87 -5.18
N LEU A 38 4.42 -2.96 -4.67
CA LEU A 38 3.37 -3.78 -5.23
C LEU A 38 2.16 -2.90 -5.51
N THR A 39 1.65 -2.96 -6.74
CA THR A 39 0.46 -2.20 -7.14
C THR A 39 -0.62 -3.15 -7.62
N VAL A 40 -1.79 -3.05 -7.01
CA VAL A 40 -3.00 -3.72 -7.47
C VAL A 40 -3.96 -2.68 -8.03
N SER A 41 -4.58 -3.00 -9.17
CA SER A 41 -5.56 -2.16 -9.82
C SER A 41 -6.91 -2.89 -9.83
N TYR A 42 -7.96 -2.19 -9.43
CA TYR A 42 -9.32 -2.73 -9.41
C TYR A 42 -10.27 -1.83 -10.19
N ILE A 43 -11.08 -2.45 -11.05
CA ILE A 43 -12.17 -1.81 -11.78
C ILE A 43 -13.45 -2.27 -11.09
N GLY A 44 -14.11 -1.39 -10.35
CA GLY A 44 -15.30 -1.75 -9.60
C GLY A 44 -15.83 -0.62 -8.72
N SER A 45 -16.63 -0.98 -7.71
CA SER A 45 -17.36 0.00 -6.90
C SER A 45 -16.46 0.79 -5.94
N HIS A 46 -16.90 2.01 -5.57
CA HIS A 46 -16.22 2.84 -4.58
C HIS A 46 -16.23 2.24 -3.16
N ILE A 47 -17.18 1.33 -2.89
CA ILE A 47 -17.38 0.68 -1.60
C ILE A 47 -16.14 -0.12 -1.19
N GLU A 48 -15.48 -0.75 -2.15
CA GLU A 48 -14.30 -1.58 -1.89
C GLU A 48 -13.12 -0.77 -1.34
N MET A 49 -12.89 0.42 -1.90
CA MET A 49 -11.86 1.33 -1.39
C MET A 49 -12.19 1.83 0.02
N LYS A 50 -13.46 2.15 0.29
CA LYS A 50 -13.91 2.56 1.62
C LYS A 50 -13.70 1.47 2.66
N ARG A 51 -14.06 0.22 2.33
CA ARG A 51 -13.83 -0.94 3.18
C ARG A 51 -12.35 -1.13 3.50
N PHE A 52 -11.50 -0.99 2.49
CA PHE A 52 -10.05 -1.10 2.69
C PHE A 52 -9.48 0.00 3.58
N ILE A 53 -9.88 1.26 3.37
CA ILE A 53 -9.47 2.38 4.24
C ILE A 53 -9.90 2.12 5.69
N SER A 54 -11.18 1.76 5.91
CA SER A 54 -11.68 1.45 7.24
C SER A 54 -11.03 0.22 7.88
N PHE A 55 -10.49 -0.71 7.08
CA PHE A 55 -9.70 -1.82 7.57
C PHE A 55 -8.31 -1.35 8.04
N LEU A 56 -7.65 -0.49 7.28
CA LEU A 56 -6.34 0.08 7.66
C LEU A 56 -6.44 0.94 8.92
N GLU A 57 -7.49 1.76 9.05
CA GLU A 57 -7.76 2.61 10.23
C GLU A 57 -7.89 1.82 11.54
N ARG A 58 -8.10 0.50 11.47
CA ARG A 58 -8.18 -0.39 12.64
C ARG A 58 -6.83 -1.01 13.05
N GLN A 59 -5.77 -0.78 12.27
CA GLN A 59 -4.44 -1.29 12.59
C GLN A 59 -3.81 -0.44 13.71
N GLU A 60 -3.34 -1.09 14.78
CA GLU A 60 -2.87 -0.40 16.01
C GLU A 60 -1.64 0.50 15.80
N ASN A 61 -0.85 0.21 14.77
CA ASN A 61 0.39 0.86 14.40
C ASN A 61 0.27 1.73 13.13
N LEU A 62 -0.96 2.09 12.75
CA LEU A 62 -1.22 2.99 11.63
C LEU A 62 -0.81 4.43 11.96
N ARG A 63 -0.15 5.09 11.00
CA ARG A 63 0.07 6.54 10.99
C ARG A 63 -0.36 7.14 9.66
N GLU A 64 -0.88 8.36 9.70
CA GLU A 64 -1.09 9.16 8.50
C GLU A 64 0.19 9.93 8.16
N THR A 65 0.71 9.72 6.95
CA THR A 65 1.98 10.29 6.49
C THR A 65 1.84 10.96 5.14
N ILE A 66 2.86 11.72 4.74
CA ILE A 66 2.98 12.24 3.38
C ILE A 66 4.13 11.51 2.68
N TRP A 67 3.80 10.80 1.61
CA TRP A 67 4.78 10.16 0.74
C TRP A 67 4.68 10.72 -0.67
N ASN A 68 5.80 11.22 -1.20
CA ASN A 68 5.87 11.88 -2.51
C ASN A 68 4.77 12.96 -2.72
N GLY A 69 4.50 13.75 -1.69
CA GLY A 69 3.50 14.82 -1.72
C GLY A 69 2.04 14.33 -1.67
N ARG A 70 1.80 13.05 -1.35
CA ARG A 70 0.46 12.46 -1.25
C ARG A 70 0.17 11.95 0.14
N LEU A 71 -1.07 12.15 0.59
CA LEU A 71 -1.58 11.50 1.80
C LEU A 71 -1.44 9.99 1.65
N SER A 72 -0.88 9.36 2.67
CA SER A 72 -0.53 7.95 2.71
C SER A 72 -0.79 7.41 4.11
N PHE A 73 -0.93 6.10 4.18
CA PHE A 73 -1.00 5.36 5.43
C PHE A 73 0.30 4.60 5.61
N THR A 74 0.98 4.79 6.73
CA THR A 74 2.21 4.07 7.08
C THR A 74 1.93 3.13 8.24
N ILE A 75 2.40 1.89 8.10
CA ILE A 75 2.28 0.84 9.11
C ILE A 75 3.68 0.33 9.43
N ASP A 76 4.06 0.32 10.71
CA ASP A 76 5.34 -0.26 11.15
C ASP A 76 5.27 -1.79 11.03
N LEU A 77 6.12 -2.42 10.21
CA LEU A 77 6.10 -3.88 10.10
C LEU A 77 6.73 -4.50 11.36
N ALA A 78 6.05 -5.47 11.97
CA ALA A 78 6.54 -6.12 13.19
C ALA A 78 7.73 -7.05 12.91
N SER A 79 8.65 -7.13 13.87
CA SER A 79 9.82 -8.03 13.97
C SER A 79 11.16 -7.44 13.52
N GLY A 80 11.80 -6.64 14.39
CA GLY A 80 13.26 -6.40 14.40
C GLY A 80 13.87 -5.63 13.23
N ASP A 81 13.14 -5.48 12.13
CA ASP A 81 13.58 -4.80 10.93
C ASP A 81 13.17 -3.33 10.96
N GLU A 82 14.11 -2.44 10.65
CA GLU A 82 13.87 -1.00 10.46
C GLU A 82 13.06 -0.74 9.17
N LYS A 83 11.85 -1.29 9.09
CA LYS A 83 10.98 -1.25 7.92
C LYS A 83 9.59 -0.71 8.26
N GLU A 84 9.02 -0.03 7.28
CA GLU A 84 7.64 0.43 7.31
C GLU A 84 6.97 0.13 5.97
N LEU A 85 5.67 -0.10 6.02
CA LEU A 85 4.83 -0.27 4.86
C LEU A 85 4.06 1.03 4.61
N VAL A 86 4.31 1.65 3.47
CA VAL A 86 3.56 2.81 2.99
C VAL A 86 2.51 2.35 2.01
N VAL A 87 1.26 2.64 2.34
CA VAL A 87 0.07 2.41 1.52
C VAL A 87 -0.36 3.72 0.90
N THR A 88 -0.41 3.76 -0.43
CA THR A 88 -0.93 4.88 -1.19
C THR A 88 -2.03 4.41 -2.12
N TRP A 89 -2.96 5.30 -2.44
CA TRP A 89 -4.01 5.02 -3.39
C TRP A 89 -4.24 6.17 -4.34
N ASN A 90 -4.66 5.85 -5.55
CA ASN A 90 -5.11 6.85 -6.52
C ASN A 90 -6.27 6.32 -7.35
N VAL A 91 -6.95 7.25 -8.00
CA VAL A 91 -8.04 6.98 -8.93
C VAL A 91 -7.60 7.44 -10.31
N SER A 92 -7.85 6.62 -11.32
CA SER A 92 -7.63 6.96 -12.72
C SER A 92 -8.81 6.47 -13.58
N GLY A 93 -8.77 6.77 -14.88
CA GLY A 93 -9.81 6.37 -15.82
C GLY A 93 -10.91 7.42 -15.95
N THR A 94 -12.09 6.99 -16.35
CA THR A 94 -13.23 7.88 -16.59
C THR A 94 -14.29 7.71 -15.50
N VAL A 95 -15.31 8.58 -15.52
CA VAL A 95 -16.49 8.44 -14.64
C VAL A 95 -17.22 7.12 -14.92
N PHE A 96 -17.17 6.61 -16.15
CA PHE A 96 -17.79 5.35 -16.55
C PHE A 96 -16.91 4.13 -16.25
N GLU A 97 -15.60 4.28 -16.34
CA GLU A 97 -14.61 3.22 -16.10
C GLU A 97 -13.57 3.68 -15.08
N THR A 98 -14.02 3.87 -13.85
CA THR A 98 -13.14 4.29 -12.77
C THR A 98 -12.24 3.13 -12.33
N LYS A 99 -10.93 3.33 -12.43
CA LYS A 99 -9.91 2.40 -11.95
C LYS A 99 -9.30 2.93 -10.66
N ARG A 100 -9.23 2.09 -9.65
CA ARG A 100 -8.60 2.42 -8.37
C ARG A 100 -7.33 1.62 -8.25
N HIS A 101 -6.24 2.27 -7.87
CA HIS A 101 -4.97 1.61 -7.66
C HIS A 101 -4.56 1.77 -6.22
N ILE A 102 -4.07 0.69 -5.64
CA ILE A 102 -3.47 0.67 -4.33
C ILE A 102 -2.03 0.22 -4.51
N THR A 103 -1.12 0.99 -3.94
CA THR A 103 0.30 0.70 -3.99
C THR A 103 0.83 0.54 -2.57
N LEU A 104 1.43 -0.61 -2.31
CA LEU A 104 2.13 -0.96 -1.09
C LEU A 104 3.63 -0.83 -1.35
N MET A 105 4.33 -0.07 -0.51
CA MET A 105 5.78 0.17 -0.61
C MET A 105 6.46 -0.15 0.71
N VAL A 106 7.46 -1.02 0.68
CA VAL A 106 8.27 -1.35 1.84
C VAL A 106 9.47 -0.42 1.86
N LEU A 107 9.57 0.44 2.87
CA LEU A 107 10.61 1.45 3.01
C LEU A 107 11.40 1.23 4.31
N PRO A 108 12.60 1.82 4.44
CA PRO A 108 13.23 1.98 5.74
C PRO A 108 12.33 2.80 6.66
N LYS A 109 12.31 2.46 7.95
CA LYS A 109 11.54 3.19 8.96
C LYS A 109 11.90 4.68 8.98
N GLY A 110 10.90 5.55 9.04
CA GLY A 110 11.06 7.01 9.03
C GLY A 110 11.27 7.62 7.64
N SER A 111 11.14 6.83 6.56
CA SER A 111 11.24 7.36 5.19
C SER A 111 9.99 8.14 4.78
N SER A 112 8.82 7.68 5.21
CA SER A 112 7.58 8.42 5.13
C SER A 112 7.60 9.49 6.22
N LYS A 113 7.55 10.76 5.80
CA LYS A 113 7.55 11.87 6.74
C LYS A 113 6.16 12.01 7.33
N ASP A 114 6.10 12.04 8.66
CA ASP A 114 4.87 12.38 9.36
C ASP A 114 4.43 13.79 8.94
N ARG A 115 3.11 13.95 8.84
CA ARG A 115 2.50 15.26 8.71
C ARG A 115 2.59 15.90 10.09
N GLU A 116 3.65 16.68 10.35
CA GLU A 116 3.64 17.60 11.48
C GLU A 116 2.36 18.44 11.37
N HIS A 117 1.48 18.27 12.37
CA HIS A 117 0.22 19.01 12.52
C HIS A 117 0.51 20.37 13.13
#